data_AF-A0A919IJH6-F1
#
_entry.id   AF-A0A919IJH6-F1
#
_cell.length_a   1.000
_cell.length_b   1.000
_cell.length_c   1.000
_cell.angle_alpha   90.00
_cell.angle_beta   90.00
_cell.angle_gamma   90.00
#
_symmetry.space_group_name_H-M   'P 1'
#
loop_
_entity.id
_entity.type
_entity.pdbx_description
1 polymer ?
#
loop_
_entity_poly.entity_id
_entity_poly.type
_entity_poly.pdbx_seq_one_letter_code
_entity_poly.pdbx_strand_id
1 'polypeptide(L)'
;MTRQRGNGQDDLQPGRSWDLVGVFGPGLSELCRAGTALLPGVTGVGLSAGPLPIGGQEASPVPRVRFSSDRASAILESAQETLADGPCHEATATRQPVHAADLRHPSWRERWPRFTPAALNAGARAVFAWPLHAGGVRHAGAVDMYRRTPSGLRDADRSAAVAFTAAAAELLTMERFGVDWTGAFAHARLDHALLALAGGEPVTGPPGLARDTAAGLPLARWLDGASVPQLRRQVHSLSTAQGLIGEEGNRFVLAVHEAMINAVSHGGGHGQLLLWRRAGRLWCEISDHGPGIGTSLRSTGTARSRRRRPHGFGLMEQACTSMDVITDSTGTRLLLSHELDSRR
;
A
#
# COMPACT_ATOMS: atom_id res chain seq x y z
N MET A 1 30.13 -31.00 -15.96
CA MET A 1 29.32 -29.95 -16.63
C MET A 1 28.17 -29.61 -15.71
N THR A 2 28.32 -28.51 -14.98
CA THR A 2 27.45 -28.07 -13.89
C THR A 2 26.82 -26.77 -14.34
N ARG A 3 25.49 -26.68 -14.47
CA ARG A 3 24.79 -25.40 -14.62
C ARG A 3 23.98 -25.12 -13.37
N GLN A 4 24.38 -24.05 -12.70
CA GLN A 4 23.80 -23.47 -11.50
C GLN A 4 22.43 -22.84 -11.75
N ARG A 5 21.55 -23.04 -10.76
CA ARG A 5 20.56 -22.13 -10.16
C ARG A 5 20.25 -20.83 -10.93
N GLY A 6 19.04 -20.75 -11.48
CA GLY A 6 18.35 -19.49 -11.76
C GLY A 6 17.68 -18.97 -10.48
N ASN A 7 17.88 -17.69 -10.18
CA ASN A 7 17.29 -16.96 -9.07
C ASN A 7 15.76 -17.02 -9.09
N GLY A 8 15.17 -17.45 -7.98
CA GLY A 8 13.75 -17.27 -7.67
C GLY A 8 13.47 -15.82 -7.30
N GLN A 9 13.27 -15.00 -8.33
CA GLN A 9 12.64 -13.69 -8.18
C GLN A 9 11.14 -13.96 -8.30
N ASP A 10 10.53 -14.30 -7.16
CA ASP A 10 9.11 -14.63 -7.04
C ASP A 10 8.23 -13.56 -7.71
N ASP A 11 7.29 -14.02 -8.53
CA ASP A 11 6.14 -13.27 -9.06
C ASP A 11 5.32 -12.70 -7.88
N LEU A 12 5.78 -11.59 -7.33
CA LEU A 12 4.93 -10.67 -6.58
C LEU A 12 4.00 -10.04 -7.60
N GLN A 13 2.77 -10.54 -7.73
CA GLN A 13 1.78 -9.91 -8.60
C GLN A 13 1.40 -8.54 -8.01
N PRO A 14 1.88 -7.41 -8.58
CA PRO A 14 1.75 -6.09 -7.95
C PRO A 14 0.30 -5.64 -7.86
N GLY A 15 -0.58 -6.18 -8.70
CA GLY A 15 -2.03 -5.91 -8.65
C GLY A 15 -2.73 -6.47 -7.41
N ARG A 16 -2.21 -7.54 -6.79
CA ARG A 16 -2.94 -8.27 -5.75
C ARG A 16 -3.08 -7.48 -4.45
N SER A 17 -2.10 -6.63 -4.12
CA SER A 17 -2.20 -5.72 -2.97
C SER A 17 -3.27 -4.66 -3.20
N TRP A 18 -3.34 -4.10 -4.41
CA TRP A 18 -4.35 -3.13 -4.81
C TRP A 18 -5.77 -3.72 -4.80
N ASP A 19 -5.93 -4.97 -5.22
CA ASP A 19 -7.20 -5.71 -5.10
C ASP A 19 -7.63 -5.81 -3.63
N LEU A 20 -6.71 -6.17 -2.73
CA LEU A 20 -6.99 -6.24 -1.29
C LEU A 20 -7.37 -4.88 -0.71
N VAL A 21 -6.66 -3.81 -1.09
CA VAL A 21 -7.03 -2.44 -0.71
C VAL A 21 -8.45 -2.13 -1.21
N GLY A 22 -8.74 -2.41 -2.48
CA GLY A 22 -10.05 -2.15 -3.08
C GLY A 22 -11.19 -2.94 -2.45
N VAL A 23 -10.97 -4.20 -2.08
CA VAL A 23 -11.99 -5.05 -1.48
C VAL A 23 -12.21 -4.73 0.01
N PHE A 24 -11.14 -4.47 0.77
CA PHE A 24 -11.24 -4.38 2.23
C PHE A 24 -11.11 -2.98 2.81
N GLY A 25 -10.60 -2.00 2.06
CA GLY A 25 -10.44 -0.63 2.55
C GLY A 25 -11.76 0.11 2.84
N PRO A 26 -11.71 1.33 3.38
CA PRO A 26 -10.49 2.02 3.82
C PRO A 26 -10.01 1.57 5.21
N GLY A 27 -10.76 0.72 5.91
CA GLY A 27 -10.41 0.28 7.26
C GLY A 27 -9.40 -0.87 7.26
N LEU A 28 -8.35 -0.73 8.07
CA LEU A 28 -7.37 -1.81 8.26
C LEU A 28 -7.99 -3.05 8.91
N SER A 29 -8.99 -2.87 9.77
CA SER A 29 -9.58 -3.95 10.57
C SER A 29 -10.29 -4.99 9.69
N GLU A 30 -10.95 -4.57 8.62
CA GLU A 30 -11.63 -5.43 7.66
C GLU A 30 -10.65 -6.35 6.93
N LEU A 31 -9.53 -5.80 6.45
CA LEU A 31 -8.45 -6.57 5.84
C LEU A 31 -7.91 -7.59 6.85
N CYS A 32 -7.61 -7.14 8.07
CA CYS A 32 -7.05 -8.00 9.10
C CYS A 32 -7.98 -9.15 9.50
N ARG A 33 -9.29 -8.92 9.61
CA ARG A 33 -10.28 -9.97 9.88
C ARG A 33 -10.34 -11.01 8.77
N ALA A 34 -10.09 -10.64 7.52
CA ALA A 34 -10.03 -11.57 6.40
C ALA A 34 -8.70 -12.34 6.31
N GLY A 35 -7.67 -11.97 7.08
CA GLY A 35 -6.31 -12.47 6.92
C GLY A 35 -6.16 -13.99 6.92
N THR A 36 -6.76 -14.69 7.89
CA THR A 36 -6.68 -16.17 7.96
C THR A 36 -7.45 -16.87 6.84
N ALA A 37 -8.49 -16.24 6.29
CA ALA A 37 -9.21 -16.75 5.11
C ALA A 37 -8.40 -16.54 3.81
N LEU A 38 -7.68 -15.43 3.71
CA LEU A 38 -6.80 -15.12 2.58
C LEU A 38 -5.51 -15.96 2.58
N LEU A 39 -5.12 -16.48 3.74
CA LEU A 39 -3.87 -17.19 3.99
C LEU A 39 -4.15 -18.54 4.70
N PRO A 40 -4.68 -19.56 4.00
CA PRO A 40 -5.04 -20.84 4.63
C PRO A 40 -3.83 -21.58 5.21
N GLY A 41 -2.61 -21.23 4.80
CA GLY A 41 -1.38 -21.76 5.38
C GLY A 41 -1.04 -21.26 6.79
N VAL A 42 -1.69 -20.20 7.29
CA VAL A 42 -1.43 -19.62 8.62
C VAL A 42 -2.56 -19.95 9.60
N THR A 43 -2.23 -20.07 10.89
CA THR A 43 -3.24 -20.28 11.95
C THR A 43 -3.83 -18.97 12.43
N GLY A 44 -3.02 -17.92 12.55
CA GLY A 44 -3.48 -16.61 12.98
C GLY A 44 -2.54 -15.49 12.52
N VAL A 45 -3.08 -14.28 12.58
CA VAL A 45 -2.47 -13.04 12.13
C VAL A 45 -2.51 -12.02 13.27
N GLY A 46 -1.44 -11.29 13.44
CA GLY A 46 -1.33 -10.10 14.26
C GLY A 46 -0.76 -8.94 13.44
N LEU A 47 -1.03 -7.72 13.88
CA LEU A 47 -0.47 -6.52 13.26
C LEU A 47 -0.16 -5.52 14.36
N SER A 48 1.07 -5.05 14.36
CA SER A 48 1.47 -3.87 15.14
C SER A 48 1.93 -2.77 14.20
N ALA A 49 1.57 -1.53 14.52
CA ALA A 49 1.98 -0.37 13.76
C ALA A 49 2.24 0.83 14.68
N GLY A 50 3.20 1.67 14.31
CA GLY A 50 3.53 2.89 15.02
C GLY A 50 2.34 3.86 15.08
N PRO A 51 2.28 4.72 16.12
CA PRO A 51 1.25 5.74 16.23
C PRO A 51 1.25 6.71 15.04
N LEU A 52 0.05 7.13 14.65
CA LEU A 52 -0.17 8.27 13.77
C LEU A 52 0.31 9.54 14.49
N PRO A 53 1.21 10.36 13.92
CA PRO A 53 1.55 11.64 14.53
C PRO A 53 0.28 12.51 14.61
N ILE A 54 -0.11 12.92 15.81
CA ILE A 54 -1.15 13.92 16.02
C ILE A 54 -0.45 15.24 16.33
N GLY A 55 -0.75 16.30 15.58
CA GLY A 55 -0.37 17.66 15.97
C GLY A 55 1.12 17.99 15.92
N GLY A 56 1.88 17.46 14.95
CA GLY A 56 3.27 17.88 14.72
C GLY A 56 4.28 17.38 15.77
N GLN A 57 3.88 16.48 16.65
CA GLN A 57 4.78 15.83 17.61
C GLN A 57 5.36 14.57 16.97
N GLU A 58 6.70 14.42 17.02
CA GLU A 58 7.37 13.18 16.62
C GLU A 58 6.79 12.02 17.43
N ALA A 59 6.03 11.15 16.74
CA ALA A 59 5.42 10.01 17.37
C ALA A 59 6.54 9.06 17.84
N SER A 60 6.36 8.45 19.02
CA SER A 60 7.28 7.40 19.46
C SER A 60 7.34 6.32 18.38
N PRO A 61 8.54 5.88 17.94
CA PRO A 61 8.68 4.89 16.87
C PRO A 61 8.23 3.49 17.30
N VAL A 62 7.71 3.32 18.52
CA VAL A 62 7.33 2.03 19.08
C VAL A 62 5.98 1.59 18.49
N PRO A 63 5.94 0.48 17.73
CA PRO A 63 4.70 -0.08 17.23
C PRO A 63 3.77 -0.50 18.36
N ARG A 64 2.47 -0.26 18.19
CA ARG A 64 1.42 -0.75 19.09
C ARG A 64 0.57 -1.79 18.39
N VAL A 65 0.04 -2.74 19.14
CA VAL A 65 -0.88 -3.74 18.61
C VAL A 65 -2.13 -3.05 18.04
N ARG A 66 -2.38 -3.29 16.75
CA ARG A 66 -3.56 -2.80 16.03
C ARG A 66 -4.57 -3.92 15.81
N PHE A 67 -4.12 -5.16 15.72
CA PHE A 67 -4.99 -6.31 15.47
C PHE A 67 -4.40 -7.61 16.01
N SER A 68 -5.30 -8.51 16.42
CA SER A 68 -4.99 -9.91 16.70
C SER A 68 -6.18 -10.77 16.29
N SER A 69 -5.94 -11.79 15.46
CA SER A 69 -6.99 -12.68 14.95
C SER A 69 -7.58 -13.62 16.01
N ASP A 70 -6.80 -13.97 17.03
CA ASP A 70 -7.18 -14.92 18.07
C ASP A 70 -6.40 -14.67 19.37
N ARG A 71 -6.67 -15.48 20.39
CA ARG A 71 -6.01 -15.39 21.70
C ARG A 71 -4.49 -15.61 21.63
N ALA A 72 -4.02 -16.53 20.78
CA ALA A 72 -2.61 -16.83 20.68
C ALA A 72 -1.86 -15.69 19.97
N SER A 73 -2.39 -15.15 18.87
CA SER A 73 -1.78 -13.96 18.26
C SER A 73 -1.78 -12.76 19.20
N ALA A 74 -2.83 -12.56 20.00
CA ALA A 74 -2.83 -11.51 21.03
C ALA A 74 -1.72 -11.67 22.08
N ILE A 75 -1.42 -12.91 22.50
CA ILE A 75 -0.31 -13.20 23.40
C ILE A 75 1.04 -12.93 22.72
N LEU A 76 1.21 -13.34 21.46
CA LEU A 76 2.44 -13.10 20.69
C LEU A 76 2.71 -11.59 20.51
N GLU A 77 1.70 -10.83 20.12
CA GLU A 77 1.77 -9.37 19.96
C GLU A 77 2.10 -8.67 21.29
N SER A 78 1.39 -9.02 22.37
CA SER A 78 1.64 -8.45 23.70
C SER A 78 3.03 -8.80 24.24
N ALA A 79 3.51 -10.03 24.01
CA ALA A 79 4.84 -10.45 24.40
C ALA A 79 5.92 -9.62 23.69
N GLN A 80 5.75 -9.36 22.40
CA GLN A 80 6.69 -8.52 21.66
C GLN A 80 6.66 -7.09 22.16
N GLU A 81 5.49 -6.46 22.28
CA GLU A 81 5.37 -5.08 22.79
C GLU A 81 6.01 -4.92 24.18
N THR A 82 5.75 -5.86 25.10
CA THR A 82 6.21 -5.77 26.49
C THR A 82 7.71 -6.07 26.64
N LEU A 83 8.21 -7.06 25.90
CA LEU A 83 9.56 -7.58 26.09
C LEU A 83 10.60 -6.92 25.19
N ALA A 84 10.15 -6.16 24.19
CA ALA A 84 10.97 -5.62 23.09
C ALA A 84 11.84 -6.72 22.43
N ASP A 85 11.28 -7.93 22.31
CA ASP A 85 11.95 -9.13 21.85
C ASP A 85 11.00 -9.91 20.94
N GLY A 86 11.50 -10.46 19.83
CA GLY A 86 10.71 -11.24 18.88
C GLY A 86 10.75 -10.75 17.42
N PRO A 87 10.09 -11.50 16.52
CA PRO A 87 10.21 -11.33 15.08
C PRO A 87 9.72 -9.98 14.54
N CYS A 88 8.67 -9.36 15.09
CA CYS A 88 8.18 -8.05 14.66
C CYS A 88 9.21 -6.94 14.94
N HIS A 89 9.81 -6.93 16.14
CA HIS A 89 10.85 -5.97 16.50
C HIS A 89 12.04 -6.08 15.56
N GLU A 90 12.46 -7.31 15.28
CA GLU A 90 13.57 -7.57 14.38
C GLU A 90 13.23 -7.21 12.93
N ALA A 91 12.04 -7.57 12.43
CA ALA A 91 11.60 -7.21 11.09
C ALA A 91 11.53 -5.69 10.91
N THR A 92 11.04 -4.98 11.92
CA THR A 92 10.99 -3.51 11.95
C THR A 92 12.40 -2.91 11.93
N ALA A 93 13.31 -3.42 12.78
CA ALA A 93 14.68 -2.90 12.89
C ALA A 93 15.53 -3.18 11.65
N THR A 94 15.47 -4.42 11.12
CA THR A 94 16.27 -4.87 9.98
C THR A 94 15.65 -4.50 8.63
N ARG A 95 14.35 -4.18 8.62
CA ARG A 95 13.55 -3.94 7.40
C ARG A 95 13.54 -5.14 6.46
N GLN A 96 13.66 -6.35 7.02
CA GLN A 96 13.63 -7.61 6.29
C GLN A 96 12.57 -8.53 6.88
N PRO A 97 11.91 -9.36 6.04
CA PRO A 97 11.05 -10.42 6.56
C PRO A 97 11.83 -11.39 7.45
N VAL A 98 11.19 -11.82 8.53
CA VAL A 98 11.74 -12.80 9.48
C VAL A 98 10.92 -14.08 9.36
N HIS A 99 11.60 -15.22 9.21
CA HIS A 99 10.94 -16.52 9.07
C HIS A 99 11.49 -17.55 10.06
N ALA A 100 10.69 -17.92 11.05
CA ALA A 100 11.01 -18.98 12.02
C ALA A 100 10.09 -20.19 11.80
N ALA A 101 10.55 -21.16 11.02
CA ALA A 101 9.77 -22.34 10.63
C ALA A 101 9.56 -23.38 11.75
N ASP A 102 10.44 -23.42 12.76
CA ASP A 102 10.24 -24.20 13.98
C ASP A 102 10.90 -23.52 15.19
N LEU A 103 10.09 -22.93 16.07
CA LEU A 103 10.51 -22.25 17.29
C LEU A 103 11.16 -23.18 18.33
N ARG A 104 11.07 -24.51 18.17
CA ARG A 104 11.80 -25.45 19.03
C ARG A 104 13.28 -25.53 18.71
N HIS A 105 13.72 -25.07 17.55
CA HIS A 105 15.14 -25.03 17.22
C HIS A 105 15.87 -24.11 18.21
N PRO A 106 16.97 -24.56 18.86
CA PRO A 106 17.63 -23.82 19.94
C PRO A 106 18.03 -22.39 19.58
N SER A 107 18.41 -22.16 18.32
CA SER A 107 18.81 -20.83 17.82
C SER A 107 17.74 -19.75 18.05
N TRP A 108 16.45 -20.09 18.08
CA TRP A 108 15.40 -19.09 18.32
C TRP A 108 15.30 -18.69 19.79
N ARG A 109 15.64 -19.58 20.72
CA ARG A 109 15.78 -19.21 22.15
C ARG A 109 17.04 -18.39 22.39
N GLU A 110 18.09 -18.60 21.62
CA GLU A 110 19.28 -17.75 21.66
C GLU A 110 19.00 -16.36 21.07
N ARG A 111 18.27 -16.31 19.95
CA ARG A 111 17.94 -15.06 19.24
C ARG A 111 16.87 -14.23 19.97
N TRP A 112 15.81 -14.88 20.45
CA TRP A 112 14.70 -14.24 21.16
C TRP A 112 14.41 -14.98 22.48
N PRO A 113 15.22 -14.75 23.53
CA PRO A 113 15.17 -15.52 24.77
C PRO A 113 13.90 -15.33 25.58
N ARG A 114 13.20 -14.20 25.42
CA ARG A 114 11.97 -13.88 26.17
C ARG A 114 10.73 -14.22 25.35
N PHE A 115 10.73 -13.91 24.06
CA PHE A 115 9.59 -14.16 23.17
C PHE A 115 9.40 -15.65 22.86
N THR A 116 10.47 -16.40 22.56
CA THR A 116 10.34 -17.79 22.10
C THR A 116 9.62 -18.71 23.10
N PRO A 117 9.92 -18.67 24.42
CA PRO A 117 9.14 -19.42 25.41
C PRO A 117 7.66 -19.00 25.46
N ALA A 118 7.36 -17.69 25.40
CA ALA A 118 5.98 -17.19 25.41
C ALA A 118 5.19 -17.66 24.18
N ALA A 119 5.80 -17.61 22.99
CA ALA A 119 5.19 -18.06 21.75
C ALA A 119 4.92 -19.58 21.77
N LEU A 120 5.88 -20.39 22.24
CA LEU A 120 5.69 -21.83 22.41
C LEU A 120 4.56 -22.16 23.42
N ASN A 121 4.48 -21.41 24.53
CA ASN A 121 3.41 -21.57 25.52
C ASN A 121 2.03 -21.16 24.99
N ALA A 122 1.97 -20.20 24.07
CA ALA A 122 0.76 -19.83 23.33
C ALA A 122 0.38 -20.86 22.24
N GLY A 123 1.21 -21.89 22.03
CA GLY A 123 0.98 -22.95 21.04
C GLY A 123 1.55 -22.66 19.65
N ALA A 124 2.27 -21.55 19.46
CA ALA A 124 2.94 -21.26 18.20
C ALA A 124 4.14 -22.18 18.01
N ARG A 125 4.28 -22.74 16.80
CA ARG A 125 5.41 -23.58 16.38
C ARG A 125 6.21 -22.94 15.25
N ALA A 126 5.59 -22.12 14.42
CA ALA A 126 6.26 -21.28 13.45
C ALA A 126 5.71 -19.86 13.55
N VAL A 127 6.57 -18.86 13.32
CA VAL A 127 6.21 -17.44 13.27
C VAL A 127 6.92 -16.76 12.11
N PHE A 128 6.24 -15.81 11.49
CA PHE A 128 6.72 -15.06 10.34
C PHE A 128 6.33 -13.60 10.52
N ALA A 129 7.24 -12.68 10.27
CA ALA A 129 6.99 -11.25 10.36
C ALA A 129 7.40 -10.56 9.08
N TRP A 130 6.54 -9.69 8.54
CA TRP A 130 6.85 -8.83 7.41
C TRP A 130 6.78 -7.36 7.81
N PRO A 131 7.83 -6.57 7.56
CA PRO A 131 7.81 -5.15 7.85
C PRO A 131 6.76 -4.41 7.01
N LEU A 132 6.08 -3.43 7.61
CA LEU A 132 5.08 -2.61 6.94
C LEU A 132 5.74 -1.60 5.99
N HIS A 133 5.91 -2.00 4.73
CA HIS A 133 6.61 -1.20 3.73
C HIS A 133 6.04 -1.40 2.32
N ALA A 134 5.44 -0.35 1.76
CA ALA A 134 4.87 -0.35 0.41
C ALA A 134 4.84 1.06 -0.19
N GLY A 135 4.91 1.16 -1.52
CA GLY A 135 4.81 2.45 -2.23
C GLY A 135 5.89 3.45 -1.81
N GLY A 136 7.08 2.96 -1.43
CA GLY A 136 8.18 3.75 -0.89
C GLY A 136 8.00 4.26 0.56
N VAL A 137 6.87 3.97 1.21
CA VAL A 137 6.57 4.44 2.57
C VAL A 137 6.77 3.35 3.60
N ARG A 138 7.61 3.64 4.60
CA ARG A 138 7.93 2.74 5.71
C ARG A 138 7.16 3.14 6.96
N HIS A 139 6.44 2.19 7.53
CA HIS A 139 5.81 2.32 8.84
C HIS A 139 6.64 1.56 9.87
N ALA A 140 6.63 2.02 11.11
CA ALA A 140 7.14 1.22 12.22
C ALA A 140 6.15 0.09 12.49
N GLY A 141 6.64 -1.15 12.64
CA GLY A 141 5.81 -2.33 12.90
C GLY A 141 5.82 -3.34 11.77
N ALA A 142 5.11 -4.44 12.01
CA ALA A 142 5.07 -5.60 11.12
C ALA A 142 3.68 -6.27 11.15
N VAL A 143 3.43 -7.07 10.12
CA VAL A 143 2.39 -8.10 10.14
C VAL A 143 3.03 -9.39 10.60
N ASP A 144 2.50 -9.96 11.67
CA ASP A 144 2.94 -11.24 12.21
C ASP A 144 1.94 -12.33 11.88
N MET A 145 2.46 -13.50 11.51
CA MET A 145 1.67 -14.67 11.21
C MET A 145 2.26 -15.86 11.93
N TYR A 146 1.42 -16.71 12.51
CA TYR A 146 1.88 -17.89 13.24
C TYR A 146 1.19 -19.17 12.77
N ARG A 147 1.85 -20.31 13.02
CA ARG A 147 1.31 -21.66 12.78
C ARG A 147 1.53 -22.54 13.99
N ARG A 148 0.64 -23.51 14.21
CA ARG A 148 0.76 -24.53 15.28
C ARG A 148 1.58 -25.76 14.90
N THR A 149 2.02 -25.84 13.66
CA THR A 149 2.87 -26.91 13.14
C THR A 149 4.23 -26.37 12.74
N PRO A 150 5.33 -27.11 12.96
CA PRO A 150 6.64 -26.72 12.44
C PRO A 150 6.66 -26.88 10.91
N SER A 151 6.80 -25.78 10.19
CA SER A 151 7.14 -25.74 8.76
C SER A 151 7.20 -24.28 8.27
N GLY A 152 7.95 -24.04 7.20
CA GLY A 152 7.89 -22.77 6.46
C GLY A 152 6.56 -22.60 5.73
N LEU A 153 6.32 -21.38 5.23
CA LEU A 153 5.22 -21.13 4.31
C LEU A 153 5.55 -21.65 2.90
N ARG A 154 4.52 -22.12 2.21
CA ARG A 154 4.59 -22.38 0.76
C ARG A 154 4.68 -21.05 0.03
N ASP A 155 5.19 -21.08 -1.19
CA ASP A 155 5.43 -19.85 -1.97
C ASP A 155 4.14 -19.07 -2.25
N ALA A 156 3.02 -19.76 -2.49
CA ALA A 156 1.71 -19.12 -2.63
C ALA A 156 1.25 -18.38 -1.36
N ASP A 157 1.46 -18.98 -0.17
CA ASP A 157 1.12 -18.35 1.11
C ASP A 157 2.09 -17.19 1.41
N ARG A 158 3.37 -17.31 1.04
CA ARG A 158 4.36 -16.23 1.14
C ARG A 158 3.99 -15.04 0.26
N SER A 159 3.65 -15.29 -1.01
CA SER A 159 3.23 -14.24 -1.96
C SER A 159 1.96 -13.54 -1.48
N ALA A 160 0.98 -14.31 -0.98
CA ALA A 160 -0.21 -13.74 -0.34
C ALA A 160 0.11 -12.89 0.90
N ALA A 161 1.08 -13.32 1.74
CA ALA A 161 1.47 -12.57 2.93
C ALA A 161 2.15 -11.25 2.58
N VAL A 162 2.96 -11.21 1.52
CA VAL A 162 3.54 -9.96 1.00
C VAL A 162 2.45 -9.03 0.48
N ALA A 163 1.51 -9.52 -0.34
CA ALA A 163 0.41 -8.72 -0.85
C ALA A 163 -0.48 -8.16 0.28
N PHE A 164 -0.78 -8.99 1.29
CA PHE A 164 -1.52 -8.60 2.48
C PHE A 164 -0.79 -7.50 3.27
N THR A 165 0.52 -7.67 3.50
CA THR A 165 1.32 -6.69 4.23
C THR A 165 1.44 -5.37 3.47
N ALA A 166 1.59 -5.42 2.15
CA ALA A 166 1.59 -4.23 1.30
C ALA A 166 0.25 -3.50 1.37
N ALA A 167 -0.87 -4.22 1.26
CA ALA A 167 -2.21 -3.63 1.41
C ALA A 167 -2.41 -3.00 2.79
N ALA A 168 -1.94 -3.64 3.86
CA ALA A 168 -1.99 -3.08 5.21
C ALA A 168 -1.18 -1.78 5.35
N ALA A 169 0.03 -1.74 4.77
CA ALA A 169 0.87 -0.54 4.74
C ALA A 169 0.23 0.60 3.93
N GLU A 170 -0.51 0.29 2.85
CA GLU A 170 -1.28 1.28 2.11
C GLU A 170 -2.44 1.85 2.92
N LEU A 171 -3.25 1.00 3.56
CA LEU A 171 -4.36 1.46 4.41
C LEU A 171 -3.85 2.32 5.58
N LEU A 172 -2.73 1.95 6.21
CA LEU A 172 -2.07 2.77 7.24
C LEU A 172 -1.59 4.12 6.68
N THR A 173 -1.11 4.15 5.44
CA THR A 173 -0.78 5.42 4.78
C THR A 173 -2.04 6.25 4.59
N MET A 174 -3.15 5.67 4.14
CA MET A 174 -4.39 6.41 3.94
C MET A 174 -4.95 7.00 5.24
N GLU A 175 -4.84 6.27 6.36
CA GLU A 175 -5.21 6.77 7.70
C GLU A 175 -4.47 8.08 8.03
N ARG A 176 -3.20 8.25 7.59
CA ARG A 176 -2.38 9.45 7.85
C ARG A 176 -2.94 10.73 7.23
N PHE A 177 -3.73 10.60 6.16
CA PHE A 177 -4.32 11.76 5.49
C PHE A 177 -5.47 12.36 6.30
N GLY A 178 -6.02 11.62 7.29
CA GLY A 178 -7.11 12.08 8.14
C GLY A 178 -8.37 12.42 7.34
N VAL A 179 -8.62 11.65 6.26
CA VAL A 179 -9.76 11.79 5.36
C VAL A 179 -10.68 10.59 5.57
N ASP A 180 -11.98 10.81 5.65
CA ASP A 180 -12.95 9.72 5.64
C ASP A 180 -13.15 9.22 4.21
N TRP A 181 -12.54 8.08 3.91
CA TRP A 181 -12.59 7.44 2.60
C TRP A 181 -13.79 6.50 2.43
N THR A 182 -14.65 6.34 3.44
CA THR A 182 -15.70 5.29 3.46
C THR A 182 -16.61 5.38 2.23
N GLY A 183 -17.10 6.59 1.93
CA GLY A 183 -17.90 6.85 0.74
C GLY A 183 -17.13 6.57 -0.55
N ALA A 184 -15.87 6.99 -0.65
CA ALA A 184 -15.05 6.82 -1.84
C ALA A 184 -14.85 5.35 -2.23
N PHE A 185 -14.57 4.48 -1.25
CA PHE A 185 -14.42 3.03 -1.44
C PHE A 185 -15.75 2.34 -1.74
N ALA A 186 -16.85 2.78 -1.13
CA ALA A 186 -18.18 2.24 -1.46
C ALA A 186 -18.54 2.51 -2.93
N HIS A 187 -18.37 3.76 -3.40
CA HIS A 187 -18.61 4.13 -4.79
C HIS A 187 -17.72 3.37 -5.76
N ALA A 188 -16.43 3.26 -5.42
CA ALA A 188 -15.50 2.43 -6.16
C ALA A 188 -16.02 0.99 -6.35
N ARG A 189 -16.32 0.27 -5.26
CA ARG A 189 -16.80 -1.11 -5.34
C ARG A 189 -18.07 -1.25 -6.17
N LEU A 190 -18.99 -0.29 -6.07
CA LEU A 190 -20.20 -0.22 -6.88
C LEU A 190 -19.85 -0.12 -8.37
N ASP A 191 -18.96 0.79 -8.76
CA ASP A 191 -18.51 0.92 -10.15
C ASP A 191 -17.94 -0.42 -10.67
N HIS A 192 -17.15 -1.12 -9.84
CA HIS A 192 -16.50 -2.37 -10.24
C HIS A 192 -17.52 -3.51 -10.39
N ALA A 193 -18.48 -3.60 -9.46
CA ALA A 193 -19.56 -4.57 -9.52
C ALA A 193 -20.46 -4.33 -10.75
N LEU A 194 -20.77 -3.08 -11.06
CA LEU A 194 -21.54 -2.71 -12.25
C LEU A 194 -20.80 -3.11 -13.54
N LEU A 195 -19.50 -2.85 -13.63
CA LEU A 195 -18.67 -3.29 -14.77
C LEU A 195 -18.63 -4.82 -14.91
N ALA A 196 -18.52 -5.55 -13.80
CA ALA A 196 -18.54 -7.00 -13.80
C ALA A 196 -19.88 -7.57 -14.26
N LEU A 197 -21.00 -7.00 -13.78
CA LEU A 197 -22.36 -7.38 -14.21
C LEU A 197 -22.61 -7.08 -15.69
N ALA A 198 -21.92 -6.09 -16.24
CA ALA A 198 -21.99 -5.71 -17.66
C ALA A 198 -21.22 -6.64 -18.61
N GLY A 199 -20.52 -7.65 -18.07
CA GLY A 199 -19.64 -8.51 -18.88
C GLY A 199 -18.39 -7.78 -19.39
N GLY A 200 -17.96 -6.70 -18.73
CA GLY A 200 -16.78 -5.92 -19.15
C GLY A 200 -17.03 -4.91 -20.26
N GLU A 201 -18.24 -4.85 -20.84
CA GLU A 201 -18.67 -3.76 -21.72
C GLU A 201 -19.24 -2.61 -20.87
N PRO A 202 -19.05 -1.33 -21.25
CA PRO A 202 -19.69 -0.23 -20.55
C PRO A 202 -21.21 -0.39 -20.62
N VAL A 203 -21.89 -0.51 -19.47
CA VAL A 203 -23.37 -0.48 -19.43
C VAL A 203 -23.81 0.87 -19.99
N THR A 204 -24.31 0.88 -21.22
CA THR A 204 -25.10 1.99 -21.76
C THR A 204 -26.51 1.90 -21.21
N GLY A 205 -26.64 2.11 -19.89
CA GLY A 205 -27.92 2.38 -19.27
C GLY A 205 -28.53 3.65 -19.87
N PRO A 206 -29.84 3.90 -19.69
CA PRO A 206 -30.46 5.13 -20.15
C PRO A 206 -29.64 6.34 -19.67
N PRO A 207 -29.49 7.39 -20.50
CA PRO A 207 -28.59 8.51 -20.25
C PRO A 207 -28.98 9.19 -18.93
N GLY A 208 -28.30 8.81 -17.85
CA GLY A 208 -28.62 9.25 -16.48
C GLY A 208 -28.20 8.29 -15.36
N LEU A 209 -27.98 7.00 -15.61
CA LEU A 209 -27.56 6.04 -14.56
C LEU A 209 -26.05 5.73 -14.54
N ALA A 210 -25.38 5.78 -15.70
CA ALA A 210 -23.91 5.56 -15.82
C ALA A 210 -23.11 6.87 -16.00
N ARG A 211 -23.81 7.98 -16.26
CA ARG A 211 -23.26 9.33 -16.18
C ARG A 211 -23.70 9.87 -14.83
N ASP A 212 -22.74 10.23 -13.98
CA ASP A 212 -23.00 10.99 -12.75
C ASP A 212 -23.47 10.20 -11.52
N THR A 213 -22.85 9.05 -11.21
CA THR A 213 -22.60 8.79 -9.78
C THR A 213 -21.58 9.83 -9.33
N ALA A 214 -22.09 10.99 -8.90
CA ALA A 214 -21.34 12.10 -8.37
C ALA A 214 -20.61 11.67 -7.08
N ALA A 215 -19.55 10.88 -7.22
CA ALA A 215 -18.56 10.74 -6.18
C ALA A 215 -17.84 12.09 -6.13
N GLY A 216 -18.32 12.96 -5.25
CA GLY A 216 -17.58 14.15 -4.85
C GLY A 216 -16.23 13.77 -4.22
N LEU A 217 -15.52 14.76 -3.70
CA LEU A 217 -14.31 14.47 -2.94
C LEU A 217 -14.69 13.93 -1.55
N PRO A 218 -13.95 12.96 -1.00
CA PRO A 218 -12.74 12.36 -1.57
C PRO A 218 -13.00 11.25 -2.62
N LEU A 219 -12.05 11.07 -3.54
CA LEU A 219 -12.04 10.04 -4.57
C LEU A 219 -10.89 9.04 -4.31
N ALA A 220 -11.18 7.74 -4.40
CA ALA A 220 -10.20 6.67 -4.36
C ALA A 220 -10.42 5.71 -5.55
N ARG A 221 -9.39 5.50 -6.37
CA ARG A 221 -9.45 4.67 -7.58
C ARG A 221 -8.15 3.90 -7.78
N TRP A 222 -8.24 2.78 -8.50
CA TRP A 222 -7.10 1.93 -8.84
C TRP A 222 -6.74 2.15 -10.30
N LEU A 223 -5.44 2.15 -10.55
CA LEU A 223 -4.84 2.45 -11.83
C LEU A 223 -4.46 1.15 -12.53
N ASP A 224 -4.72 1.13 -13.83
CA ASP A 224 -4.19 0.20 -14.82
C ASP A 224 -4.18 0.92 -16.19
N GLY A 225 -3.68 0.27 -17.24
CA GLY A 225 -3.64 0.86 -18.58
C GLY A 225 -5.02 1.28 -19.13
N ALA A 226 -6.08 0.58 -18.76
CA ALA A 226 -7.43 0.79 -19.29
C ALA A 226 -8.18 1.94 -18.59
N SER A 227 -7.90 2.17 -17.30
CA SER A 227 -8.59 3.14 -16.46
C SER A 227 -8.10 4.58 -16.64
N VAL A 228 -6.84 4.80 -17.08
CA VAL A 228 -6.24 6.15 -17.19
C VAL A 228 -7.11 7.16 -17.94
N PRO A 229 -7.70 6.86 -19.12
CA PRO A 229 -8.51 7.84 -19.85
C PRO A 229 -9.77 8.27 -19.09
N GLN A 230 -10.42 7.32 -18.39
CA GLN A 230 -11.61 7.61 -17.58
C GLN A 230 -11.24 8.42 -16.34
N LEU A 231 -10.16 8.05 -15.65
CA LEU A 231 -9.70 8.74 -14.46
C LEU A 231 -9.25 10.16 -14.76
N ARG A 232 -8.60 10.42 -15.89
CA ARG A 232 -8.30 11.79 -16.35
C ARG A 232 -9.55 12.65 -16.47
N ARG A 233 -10.64 12.11 -17.03
CA ARG A 233 -11.93 12.84 -17.13
C ARG A 233 -12.55 13.10 -15.76
N GLN A 234 -12.49 12.13 -14.85
CA GLN A 234 -12.99 12.29 -13.47
C GLN A 234 -12.20 13.36 -12.71
N VAL A 235 -10.86 13.31 -12.76
CA VAL A 235 -9.99 14.32 -12.14
C VAL A 235 -10.29 15.70 -12.71
N HIS A 236 -10.47 15.83 -14.03
CA HIS A 236 -10.84 17.10 -14.66
C HIS A 236 -12.19 17.62 -14.16
N SER A 237 -13.22 16.76 -14.14
CA SER A 237 -14.57 17.13 -13.68
C SER A 237 -14.54 17.59 -12.22
N LEU A 238 -13.88 16.84 -11.34
CA LEU A 238 -13.77 17.17 -9.92
C LEU A 238 -12.94 18.43 -9.67
N SER A 239 -11.84 18.62 -10.40
CA SER A 239 -11.01 19.83 -10.31
C SER A 239 -11.82 21.07 -10.71
N THR A 240 -12.56 20.97 -11.82
CA THR A 240 -13.48 22.03 -12.29
C THR A 240 -14.55 22.34 -11.24
N ALA A 241 -15.16 21.30 -10.65
CA ALA A 241 -16.17 21.47 -9.59
C ALA A 241 -15.60 22.09 -8.30
N GLN A 242 -14.28 22.00 -8.06
CA GLN A 242 -13.60 22.68 -6.96
C GLN A 242 -13.12 24.10 -7.32
N GLY A 243 -13.35 24.56 -8.55
CA GLY A 243 -12.97 25.90 -9.02
C GLY A 243 -11.64 25.99 -9.76
N LEU A 244 -10.91 24.88 -9.97
CA LEU A 244 -9.77 24.86 -10.90
C LEU A 244 -10.29 24.87 -12.34
N ILE A 245 -10.33 26.05 -12.94
CA ILE A 245 -10.79 26.26 -14.32
C ILE A 245 -9.69 26.87 -15.18
N GLY A 246 -9.84 26.78 -16.50
CA GLY A 246 -8.90 27.36 -17.46
C GLY A 246 -7.52 26.69 -17.46
N GLU A 247 -6.49 27.47 -17.74
CA GLU A 247 -5.10 26.99 -17.92
C GLU A 247 -4.53 26.33 -16.66
N GLU A 248 -4.87 26.80 -15.47
CA GLU A 248 -4.42 26.21 -14.20
C GLU A 248 -5.02 24.83 -13.98
N GLY A 249 -6.33 24.69 -14.18
CA GLY A 249 -7.01 23.39 -14.13
C GLY A 249 -6.45 22.41 -15.16
N ASN A 250 -6.22 22.85 -16.39
CA ASN A 250 -5.64 22.02 -17.44
C ASN A 250 -4.22 21.54 -17.09
N ARG A 251 -3.37 22.42 -16.55
CA ARG A 251 -2.02 22.07 -16.10
C ARG A 251 -2.03 21.06 -14.96
N PHE A 252 -2.89 21.26 -13.95
CA PHE A 252 -3.02 20.30 -12.85
C PHE A 252 -3.48 18.93 -13.33
N VAL A 253 -4.51 18.86 -14.19
CA VAL A 253 -4.99 17.60 -14.76
C VAL A 253 -3.92 16.91 -15.60
N LEU A 254 -3.11 17.68 -16.33
CA LEU A 254 -1.98 17.13 -17.09
C LEU A 254 -0.92 16.56 -16.14
N ALA A 255 -0.57 17.25 -15.05
CA ALA A 255 0.37 16.74 -14.06
C ALA A 255 -0.09 15.41 -13.44
N VAL A 256 -1.37 15.32 -13.06
CA VAL A 256 -1.96 14.07 -12.56
C VAL A 256 -1.96 12.99 -13.63
N HIS A 257 -2.24 13.34 -14.89
CA HIS A 257 -2.17 12.39 -16.01
C HIS A 257 -0.76 11.82 -16.21
N GLU A 258 0.26 12.66 -16.21
CA GLU A 258 1.65 12.21 -16.30
C GLU A 258 2.04 11.33 -15.11
N ALA A 259 1.59 11.67 -13.89
CA ALA A 259 1.80 10.83 -12.70
C ALA A 259 1.16 9.44 -12.85
N MET A 260 -0.10 9.37 -13.33
CA MET A 260 -0.79 8.11 -13.58
C MET A 260 -0.07 7.27 -14.66
N ILE A 261 0.36 7.89 -15.76
CA ILE A 261 1.08 7.19 -16.84
C ILE A 261 2.42 6.65 -16.33
N ASN A 262 3.13 7.39 -15.48
CA ASN A 262 4.36 6.91 -14.86
C ASN A 262 4.10 5.70 -13.95
N ALA A 263 3.07 5.76 -13.10
CA ALA A 263 2.69 4.66 -12.22
C ALA A 263 2.34 3.39 -13.01
N VAL A 264 1.57 3.49 -14.09
CA VAL A 264 1.19 2.33 -14.90
C VAL A 264 2.36 1.83 -15.76
N SER A 265 3.04 2.72 -16.48
CA SER A 265 4.04 2.33 -17.48
C SER A 265 5.40 1.96 -16.88
N HIS A 266 5.73 2.52 -15.71
CA HIS A 266 7.02 2.34 -15.04
C HIS A 266 6.88 1.76 -13.63
N GLY A 267 5.71 1.87 -13.01
CA GLY A 267 5.40 1.40 -11.65
C GLY A 267 4.79 -0.01 -11.57
N GLY A 268 4.95 -0.83 -12.62
CA GLY A 268 4.53 -2.24 -12.57
C GLY A 268 3.08 -2.51 -13.00
N GLY A 269 2.48 -1.58 -13.76
CA GLY A 269 1.17 -1.81 -14.42
C GLY A 269 -0.04 -1.43 -13.58
N HIS A 270 0.11 -1.30 -12.26
CA HIS A 270 -0.98 -1.03 -11.33
C HIS A 270 -0.62 0.04 -10.31
N GLY A 271 -1.63 0.73 -9.79
CA GLY A 271 -1.44 1.73 -8.75
C GLY A 271 -2.73 2.21 -8.11
N GLN A 272 -2.65 3.29 -7.35
CA GLN A 272 -3.78 3.97 -6.74
C GLN A 272 -3.73 5.47 -7.07
N LEU A 273 -4.91 6.06 -7.25
CA LEU A 273 -5.13 7.48 -7.28
C LEU A 273 -6.09 7.85 -6.15
N LEU A 274 -5.64 8.76 -5.29
CA LEU A 274 -6.44 9.44 -4.28
C LEU A 274 -6.55 10.92 -4.64
N LEU A 275 -7.75 11.50 -4.50
CA LEU A 275 -7.97 12.93 -4.70
C LEU A 275 -8.88 13.45 -3.59
N TRP A 276 -8.48 14.51 -2.89
CA TRP A 276 -9.27 15.06 -1.79
C TRP A 276 -9.04 16.56 -1.63
N ARG A 277 -9.97 17.24 -0.96
CA ARG A 277 -9.84 18.66 -0.61
C ARG A 277 -9.61 18.79 0.89
N ARG A 278 -8.63 19.61 1.27
CA ARG A 278 -8.37 19.94 2.68
C ARG A 278 -7.69 21.29 2.79
N ALA A 279 -8.13 22.11 3.75
CA ALA A 279 -7.52 23.40 4.08
C ALA A 279 -7.30 24.31 2.85
N GLY A 280 -8.31 24.43 1.98
CA GLY A 280 -8.24 25.28 0.79
C GLY A 280 -7.30 24.76 -0.31
N ARG A 281 -6.90 23.49 -0.27
CA ARG A 281 -6.07 22.86 -1.30
C ARG A 281 -6.73 21.61 -1.85
N LEU A 282 -6.54 21.37 -3.14
CA LEU A 282 -6.82 20.10 -3.80
C LEU A 282 -5.55 19.27 -3.76
N TRP A 283 -5.62 18.11 -3.14
CA TRP A 283 -4.53 17.15 -3.00
C TRP A 283 -4.79 15.95 -3.88
N CYS A 284 -3.76 15.48 -4.56
CA CYS A 284 -3.78 14.24 -5.32
C CYS A 284 -2.59 13.38 -4.93
N GLU A 285 -2.84 12.13 -4.58
CA GLU A 285 -1.79 11.14 -4.34
C GLU A 285 -1.88 10.05 -5.41
N ILE A 286 -0.73 9.70 -5.97
CA ILE A 286 -0.57 8.62 -6.93
C ILE A 286 0.51 7.69 -6.38
N SER A 287 0.20 6.40 -6.23
CA SER A 287 1.15 5.38 -5.80
C SER A 287 1.16 4.15 -6.68
N ASP A 288 2.32 3.50 -6.72
CA ASP A 288 2.56 2.22 -7.40
C ASP A 288 3.42 1.30 -6.52
N HIS A 289 3.47 0.01 -6.85
CA HIS A 289 4.35 -1.00 -6.21
C HIS A 289 5.45 -1.47 -7.16
N GLY A 290 5.89 -0.58 -8.05
CA GLY A 290 6.93 -0.86 -9.02
C GLY A 290 8.34 -0.85 -8.44
N PRO A 291 9.38 -0.87 -9.29
CA PRO A 291 10.76 -0.93 -8.85
C PRO A 291 11.27 0.39 -8.25
N GLY A 292 10.48 1.47 -8.28
CA GLY A 292 10.89 2.81 -7.88
C GLY A 292 11.70 3.58 -8.93
N ILE A 293 11.98 4.85 -8.66
CA ILE A 293 12.71 5.74 -9.58
C ILE A 293 14.21 5.47 -9.48
N GLY A 294 14.85 5.24 -10.63
CA GLY A 294 16.31 5.13 -10.73
C GLY A 294 16.91 3.74 -10.45
N THR A 295 16.07 2.75 -10.15
CA THR A 295 16.47 1.33 -10.02
C THR A 295 16.60 0.65 -11.38
N SER A 296 15.77 1.01 -12.36
CA SER A 296 15.87 0.54 -13.76
C SER A 296 17.14 1.01 -14.48
N LEU A 297 17.75 2.11 -14.06
CA LEU A 297 19.01 2.65 -14.59
C LEU A 297 20.26 1.89 -14.13
N ARG A 298 20.14 0.95 -13.18
CA ARG A 298 21.27 0.15 -12.66
C ARG A 298 21.48 -1.18 -13.36
N SER A 299 20.54 -1.63 -14.20
CA SER A 299 20.64 -2.92 -14.90
C SER A 299 21.40 -2.86 -16.24
N THR A 300 21.77 -1.68 -16.72
CA THR A 300 22.57 -1.52 -17.94
C THR A 300 23.91 -0.89 -17.57
N GLY A 301 24.94 -1.73 -17.52
CA GLY A 301 26.30 -1.29 -17.25
C GLY A 301 26.82 -0.28 -18.27
N THR A 302 27.81 0.48 -17.80
CA THR A 302 28.69 1.44 -18.49
C THR A 302 28.30 2.92 -18.49
N ALA A 303 29.19 3.68 -17.84
CA ALA A 303 29.57 5.08 -18.05
C ALA A 303 28.53 6.21 -17.83
N ARG A 304 28.82 7.04 -16.82
CA ARG A 304 28.57 8.50 -16.71
C ARG A 304 27.45 9.04 -17.62
N SER A 305 26.21 8.92 -17.16
CA SER A 305 25.07 9.63 -17.75
C SER A 305 24.39 10.48 -16.68
N ARG A 306 24.30 11.79 -16.94
CA ARG A 306 23.52 12.78 -16.17
C ARG A 306 22.17 12.18 -15.77
N ARG A 307 21.78 12.36 -14.49
CA ARG A 307 20.42 12.12 -13.94
C ARG A 307 19.34 12.59 -14.95
N ARG A 308 18.86 11.68 -15.80
CA ARG A 308 17.79 11.97 -16.75
C ARG A 308 16.50 11.72 -15.97
N ARG A 309 15.98 12.77 -15.33
CA ARG A 309 14.65 12.73 -14.68
C ARG A 309 13.61 12.34 -15.75
N PRO A 310 12.58 11.55 -15.42
CA PRO A 310 11.52 11.22 -16.39
C PRO A 310 10.93 12.51 -16.96
N HIS A 311 10.62 12.49 -18.26
CA HIS A 311 10.30 13.69 -19.04
C HIS A 311 9.12 14.52 -18.47
N GLY A 312 8.18 13.91 -17.73
CA GLY A 312 7.02 14.57 -17.14
C GLY A 312 7.24 15.30 -15.80
N PHE A 313 8.36 15.07 -15.09
CA PHE A 313 8.57 15.66 -13.75
C PHE A 313 8.68 17.19 -13.77
N GLY A 314 9.33 17.75 -14.78
CA GLY A 314 9.42 19.21 -14.92
C GLY A 314 8.07 19.87 -15.17
N LEU A 315 7.14 19.16 -15.83
CA LEU A 315 5.77 19.65 -16.04
C LEU A 315 4.97 19.59 -14.73
N MET A 316 5.10 18.49 -13.96
CA MET A 316 4.43 18.35 -12.67
C MET A 316 4.89 19.42 -11.66
N GLU A 317 6.20 19.67 -11.55
CA GLU A 317 6.76 20.70 -10.65
C GLU A 317 6.28 22.12 -11.01
N GLN A 318 6.01 22.41 -12.28
CA GLN A 318 5.52 23.71 -12.74
C GLN A 318 3.98 23.86 -12.65
N ALA A 319 3.26 22.75 -12.63
CA ALA A 319 1.80 22.71 -12.65
C ALA A 319 1.17 22.62 -11.26
N CYS A 320 1.93 22.19 -10.24
CA CYS A 320 1.44 22.02 -8.87
C CYS A 320 2.05 23.06 -7.93
N THR A 321 1.30 23.49 -6.92
CA THR A 321 1.80 24.38 -5.86
C THR A 321 2.82 23.65 -4.96
N SER A 322 2.66 22.33 -4.79
CA SER A 322 3.63 21.49 -4.09
C SER A 322 3.59 20.08 -4.66
N MET A 323 4.76 19.45 -4.68
CA MET A 323 4.98 18.08 -5.15
C MET A 323 6.02 17.42 -4.25
N ASP A 324 5.62 16.33 -3.59
CA ASP A 324 6.51 15.47 -2.81
C ASP A 324 6.60 14.09 -3.46
N VAL A 325 7.83 13.55 -3.52
CA VAL A 325 8.09 12.25 -4.13
C VAL A 325 8.81 11.36 -3.15
N ILE A 326 8.19 10.22 -2.85
CA ILE A 326 8.75 9.16 -2.02
C ILE A 326 8.93 7.95 -2.93
N THR A 327 10.13 7.37 -2.97
CA THR A 327 10.40 6.25 -3.86
C THR A 327 11.50 5.36 -3.31
N ASP A 328 11.30 4.06 -3.42
CA ASP A 328 12.36 3.06 -3.24
C ASP A 328 12.01 1.76 -3.97
N SER A 329 12.69 0.66 -3.63
CA SER A 329 12.49 -0.64 -4.28
C SER A 329 11.09 -1.25 -4.10
N THR A 330 10.20 -0.66 -3.30
CA THR A 330 8.81 -1.10 -3.12
C THR A 330 7.79 -0.25 -3.86
N GLY A 331 8.24 0.78 -4.60
CA GLY A 331 7.37 1.59 -5.43
C GLY A 331 7.66 3.08 -5.35
N THR A 332 6.77 3.84 -5.97
CA THR A 332 6.80 5.30 -5.96
C THR A 332 5.47 5.83 -5.46
N ARG A 333 5.54 6.93 -4.70
CA ARG A 333 4.41 7.72 -4.25
C ARG A 333 4.65 9.19 -4.56
N LEU A 334 3.72 9.78 -5.28
CA LEU A 334 3.67 11.18 -5.66
C LEU A 334 2.52 11.85 -4.93
N LEU A 335 2.82 12.85 -4.10
CA LEU A 335 1.82 13.70 -3.46
C LEU A 335 1.86 15.08 -4.10
N LEU A 336 0.82 15.41 -4.84
CA LEU A 336 0.64 16.68 -5.54
C LEU A 336 -0.40 17.53 -4.80
N SER A 337 -0.21 18.84 -4.77
CA SER A 337 -1.25 19.77 -4.32
C SER A 337 -1.34 21.01 -5.18
N HIS A 338 -2.54 21.57 -5.24
CA HIS A 338 -2.82 22.87 -5.84
C HIS A 338 -3.67 23.70 -4.88
N GLU A 339 -3.31 24.97 -4.71
CA GLU A 339 -4.13 25.91 -3.94
C GLU A 339 -5.44 26.21 -4.67
N LEU A 340 -6.52 26.27 -3.90
CA LEU A 340 -7.83 26.71 -4.37
C LEU A 340 -7.95 28.18 -4.01
N ASP A 341 -8.20 29.03 -5.00
CA ASP A 341 -8.42 30.45 -4.73
C ASP A 341 -9.61 30.61 -3.79
N SER A 342 -9.39 31.33 -2.68
CA SER A 342 -10.37 31.56 -1.62
C SER A 342 -11.42 32.61 -1.98
N ARG A 343 -11.42 33.10 -3.23
CA ARG A 343 -12.33 34.14 -3.73
C ARG A 343 -13.31 33.56 -4.73
N ARG A 344 -14.32 32.83 -4.26
CA ARG A 344 -15.68 32.81 -4.83
C ARG A 344 -16.69 32.51 -3.73
#